data_AF-X1SCC9-F1
#
_entry.id   AF-X1SCC9-F1
#
_cell.length_a   1.000
_cell.length_b   1.000
_cell.length_c   1.000
_cell.angle_alpha   90.00
_cell.angle_beta   90.00
_cell.angle_gamma   90.00
#
_symmetry.space_group_name_H-M   'P 1'
#
loop_
_entity.id
_entity.type
_entity.pdbx_description
1 polymer ?
#
loop_
_entity_poly.entity_id
_entity_poly.type
_entity_poly.pdbx_seq_one_letter_code
_entity_poly.pdbx_strand_id
1 'polypeptide(L)'
;AMLQQSDCVKLLPQNSSYDLQADTNESFLVKGIFVAPDTDDTFLTIKIDNVTVGFYRVYGKSGNHLGGIRGGYVGFNLMRYLVERGLPFSLPVAEGQKLHLSRPAGAGHIQVLYDRYDAGDIRKDMPCGSAAKNYGFLQYLRETNVLTGSGDMLLDTAITPAEFPDFPAGKPVPAKMSIKLHGIVGCPFS
;
A
#
# COMPACT_ATOMS: atom_id res chain seq x y z
N ALA A 1 24.22 -6.31 0.39
CA ALA A 1 23.03 -6.45 1.24
C ALA A 1 23.42 -7.11 2.54
N MET A 2 24.01 -6.32 3.45
CA MET A 2 24.19 -6.73 4.84
C MET A 2 22.95 -6.27 5.60
N LEU A 3 22.10 -7.25 5.93
CA LEU A 3 20.95 -7.03 6.81
C LEU A 3 21.47 -6.69 8.20
N GLN A 4 21.13 -5.51 8.71
CA GLN A 4 21.47 -5.10 10.07
C GLN A 4 20.49 -5.68 11.10
N GLN A 5 19.19 -5.63 10.79
CA GLN A 5 18.13 -6.10 11.68
C GLN A 5 16.88 -6.47 10.87
N SER A 6 16.38 -7.68 11.08
CA SER A 6 15.08 -8.12 10.54
C SER A 6 13.94 -7.71 11.47
N ASP A 7 12.76 -7.53 10.87
CA ASP A 7 11.46 -7.43 11.55
C ASP A 7 11.38 -6.31 12.60
N CYS A 8 11.97 -5.17 12.27
CA CYS A 8 11.79 -3.93 13.01
C CYS A 8 10.33 -3.48 12.92
N VAL A 9 9.78 -3.00 14.04
CA VAL A 9 8.44 -2.41 14.09
C VAL A 9 8.54 -0.98 14.61
N LYS A 10 8.06 -0.02 13.81
CA LYS A 10 7.88 1.37 14.24
C LYS A 10 6.40 1.64 14.51
N LEU A 11 6.08 2.07 15.72
CA LEU A 11 4.77 2.64 16.05
C LEU A 11 4.80 4.14 15.75
N LEU A 12 3.85 4.61 14.94
CA LEU A 12 3.71 6.01 14.59
C LEU A 12 2.76 6.72 15.57
N PRO A 13 3.00 8.02 15.88
CA PRO A 13 2.07 8.82 16.66
C PRO A 13 0.70 8.88 15.99
N GLN A 14 -0.36 9.13 16.76
CA GLN A 14 -1.73 9.25 16.25
C GLN A 14 -1.93 10.58 15.51
N ASN A 15 -1.37 10.66 14.30
CA ASN A 15 -1.53 11.79 13.40
C ASN A 15 -2.12 11.31 12.06
N SER A 16 -2.76 12.22 11.33
CA SER A 16 -3.27 11.97 9.97
C SER A 16 -2.14 11.79 8.94
N SER A 17 -0.93 12.20 9.29
CA SER A 17 0.24 12.15 8.42
C SER A 17 1.51 11.92 9.23
N TYR A 18 2.44 11.12 8.71
CA TYR A 18 3.73 10.84 9.34
C TYR A 18 4.84 10.51 8.33
N ASP A 19 6.06 10.93 8.67
CA ASP A 19 7.28 10.61 7.93
C ASP A 19 8.17 9.65 8.72
N LEU A 20 8.53 8.52 8.11
CA LEU A 20 9.65 7.69 8.54
C LEU A 20 10.82 7.92 7.59
N GLN A 21 11.89 8.52 8.09
CA GLN A 21 13.10 8.81 7.31
C GLN A 21 14.17 7.74 7.56
N ALA A 22 14.88 7.35 6.50
CA ALA A 22 16.13 6.60 6.62
C ALA A 22 17.28 7.56 6.98
N ASP A 23 17.84 7.40 8.17
CA ASP A 23 18.95 8.22 8.66
C ASP A 23 20.26 7.91 7.93
N THR A 24 21.31 8.67 8.23
CA THR A 24 22.63 8.46 7.64
C THR A 24 23.17 7.06 7.98
N ASN A 25 23.73 6.38 6.98
CA ASN A 25 24.25 5.02 7.03
C ASN A 25 23.19 3.90 7.17
N GLU A 26 21.90 4.19 7.00
CA GLU A 26 20.86 3.15 6.99
C GLU A 26 19.92 3.24 5.78
N SER A 27 19.27 2.12 5.48
CA SER A 27 18.18 2.02 4.51
C SER A 27 17.16 0.96 4.94
N PHE A 28 15.91 1.06 4.48
CA PHE A 28 14.82 0.19 4.93
C PHE A 28 14.11 -0.52 3.80
N LEU A 29 13.73 -1.78 4.03
CA LEU A 29 12.75 -2.48 3.22
C LEU A 29 11.46 -2.67 4.01
N VAL A 30 10.42 -1.90 3.69
CA VAL A 30 9.11 -2.03 4.35
C VAL A 30 8.40 -3.25 3.79
N LYS A 31 8.01 -4.18 4.67
CA LYS A 31 7.35 -5.44 4.33
C LYS A 31 5.86 -5.47 4.69
N GLY A 32 5.43 -4.57 5.58
CA GLY A 32 4.04 -4.46 5.98
C GLY A 32 3.75 -3.14 6.68
N ILE A 33 2.53 -2.65 6.49
CA ILE A 33 1.99 -1.49 7.21
C ILE A 33 0.68 -1.93 7.82
N PHE A 34 0.47 -1.67 9.11
CA PHE A 34 -0.74 -2.00 9.84
C PHE A 34 -1.41 -0.72 10.30
N VAL A 35 -2.73 -0.65 10.15
CA VAL A 35 -3.54 0.54 10.43
C VAL A 35 -4.82 0.12 11.12
N ALA A 36 -5.20 0.81 12.19
CA ALA A 36 -6.54 0.65 12.75
C ALA A 36 -7.60 1.11 11.72
N PRO A 37 -8.70 0.36 11.54
CA PRO A 37 -9.66 0.70 10.51
C PRO A 37 -10.33 2.05 10.78
N ASP A 38 -10.60 2.78 9.71
CA ASP A 38 -11.39 4.01 9.72
C ASP A 38 -12.88 3.72 9.66
N THR A 39 -13.65 4.67 10.18
CA THR A 39 -15.12 4.65 10.17
C THR A 39 -15.72 5.04 8.84
N ASP A 40 -14.96 5.78 8.02
CA ASP A 40 -15.36 6.22 6.70
C ASP A 40 -14.62 5.41 5.63
N ASP A 41 -15.23 5.29 4.44
CA ASP A 41 -14.61 4.56 3.33
C ASP A 41 -13.46 5.38 2.73
N THR A 42 -12.29 5.22 3.32
CA THR A 42 -11.10 6.00 3.02
C THR A 42 -9.88 5.12 2.73
N PHE A 43 -8.79 5.77 2.34
CA PHE A 43 -7.57 5.13 1.89
C PHE A 43 -6.36 5.71 2.60
N LEU A 44 -5.39 4.84 2.89
CA LEU A 44 -4.03 5.23 3.23
C LEU A 44 -3.25 5.42 1.93
N THR A 45 -2.68 6.62 1.77
CA THR A 45 -1.74 6.96 0.69
C THR A 45 -0.32 6.86 1.23
N ILE A 46 0.53 6.16 0.47
CA ILE A 46 1.92 5.91 0.82
C ILE A 46 2.80 6.50 -0.26
N LYS A 47 3.75 7.36 0.13
CA LYS A 47 4.73 7.94 -0.76
C LYS A 47 6.15 7.65 -0.28
N ILE A 48 7.07 7.53 -1.22
CA ILE A 48 8.50 7.67 -0.95
C ILE A 48 8.94 8.98 -1.59
N ASP A 49 9.41 9.91 -0.76
CA ASP A 49 9.55 11.32 -1.10
C ASP A 49 8.21 11.87 -1.66
N ASN A 50 8.17 12.26 -2.94
CA ASN A 50 6.96 12.79 -3.59
C ASN A 50 6.27 11.77 -4.52
N VAL A 51 6.74 10.53 -4.58
CA VAL A 51 6.21 9.49 -5.48
C VAL A 51 5.23 8.59 -4.74
N THR A 52 3.99 8.51 -5.22
CA THR A 52 2.98 7.59 -4.68
C THR A 52 3.33 6.15 -5.05
N VAL A 53 3.60 5.33 -4.03
CA VAL A 53 4.04 3.93 -4.19
C VAL A 53 3.03 2.92 -3.61
N GLY A 54 1.99 3.41 -2.93
CA GLY A 54 0.95 2.55 -2.39
C GLY A 54 -0.33 3.32 -2.08
N PHE A 55 -1.45 2.63 -2.26
CA PHE A 55 -2.79 3.14 -1.99
C PHE A 55 -3.65 1.98 -1.49
N TYR A 56 -4.10 2.04 -0.25
CA TYR A 56 -4.78 0.91 0.41
C TYR A 56 -6.05 1.36 1.10
N ARG A 57 -7.14 0.62 0.87
CA ARG A 57 -8.40 0.84 1.57
C ARG A 57 -8.28 0.47 3.04
N VAL A 58 -8.79 1.33 3.93
CA VAL A 58 -8.68 1.18 5.39
C VAL A 58 -10.04 1.19 6.10
N TYR A 59 -11.12 0.86 5.39
CA TYR A 59 -12.50 0.96 5.90
C TYR A 59 -12.99 -0.23 6.71
N GLY A 60 -13.43 0.00 7.95
CA GLY A 60 -14.10 -1.02 8.76
C GLY A 60 -13.26 -2.28 9.01
N LYS A 61 -13.82 -3.29 9.68
CA LYS A 61 -13.07 -4.50 10.05
C LYS A 61 -12.67 -5.34 8.83
N SER A 62 -13.58 -5.51 7.88
CA SER A 62 -13.41 -6.41 6.72
C SER A 62 -12.96 -5.68 5.45
N GLY A 63 -13.07 -4.34 5.39
CA GLY A 63 -12.62 -3.52 4.27
C GLY A 63 -11.23 -2.89 4.47
N ASN A 64 -10.62 -3.07 5.64
CA ASN A 64 -9.26 -2.64 5.91
C ASN A 64 -8.25 -3.68 5.40
N HIS A 65 -7.57 -3.34 4.30
CA HIS A 65 -6.64 -4.24 3.63
C HIS A 65 -5.29 -4.35 4.33
N LEU A 66 -4.96 -3.42 5.23
CA LEU A 66 -3.69 -3.40 5.96
C LEU A 66 -3.80 -4.11 7.32
N GLY A 67 -5.03 -4.35 7.78
CA GLY A 67 -5.30 -4.98 9.07
C GLY A 67 -4.79 -4.16 10.25
N GLY A 68 -5.20 -4.56 11.45
CA GLY A 68 -4.69 -4.00 12.70
C GLY A 68 -4.00 -5.08 13.54
N ILE A 69 -3.01 -4.70 14.34
CA ILE A 69 -2.37 -5.60 15.31
C ILE A 69 -3.21 -5.74 16.60
N ARG A 70 -4.33 -5.01 16.71
CA ARG A 70 -5.18 -4.97 17.90
C ARG A 70 -5.98 -6.28 18.02
N GLY A 71 -5.96 -6.90 19.20
CA GLY A 71 -6.79 -8.07 19.50
C GLY A 71 -8.27 -7.77 19.26
N GLY A 72 -8.95 -8.65 18.51
CA GLY A 72 -10.37 -8.51 18.13
C GLY A 72 -10.62 -7.93 16.72
N TYR A 73 -9.57 -7.63 15.96
CA TYR A 73 -9.65 -7.23 14.55
C TYR A 73 -9.15 -8.35 13.63
N VAL A 74 -9.55 -8.30 12.36
CA VAL A 74 -8.98 -9.17 11.33
C VAL A 74 -7.50 -8.80 11.18
N GLY A 75 -6.61 -9.71 11.60
CA GLY A 75 -5.16 -9.51 11.56
C GLY A 75 -4.54 -9.74 10.18
N PHE A 76 -5.35 -9.87 9.13
CA PHE A 76 -4.86 -10.07 7.77
C PHE A 76 -4.29 -8.77 7.22
N ASN A 77 -3.08 -8.84 6.67
CA ASN A 77 -2.41 -7.73 6.02
C ASN A 77 -2.12 -8.12 4.57
N LEU A 78 -2.83 -7.49 3.64
CA LEU A 78 -2.75 -7.81 2.22
C LEU A 78 -1.37 -7.49 1.64
N MET A 79 -0.79 -6.34 2.01
CA MET A 79 0.56 -5.97 1.57
C MET A 79 1.57 -7.05 1.93
N ARG A 80 1.60 -7.46 3.21
CA ARG A 80 2.48 -8.52 3.71
C ARG A 80 2.24 -9.85 3.00
N TYR A 81 0.97 -10.24 2.85
CA TYR A 81 0.59 -11.49 2.16
C TYR A 81 1.09 -11.54 0.70
N LEU A 82 1.08 -10.40 0.00
CA LEU A 82 1.57 -10.27 -1.37
C LEU A 82 3.11 -10.25 -1.42
N VAL A 83 3.77 -9.57 -0.48
CA VAL A 83 5.23 -9.59 -0.33
C VAL A 83 5.75 -11.01 -0.07
N GLU A 84 5.10 -11.75 0.84
CA GLU A 84 5.45 -13.14 1.16
C GLU A 84 5.28 -14.09 -0.05
N ARG A 85 4.50 -13.70 -1.06
CA ARG A 85 4.35 -14.41 -2.34
C ARG A 85 5.33 -13.97 -3.42
N GLY A 86 6.27 -13.09 -3.08
CA GLY A 86 7.25 -12.55 -4.02
C GLY A 86 6.67 -11.55 -5.01
N LEU A 87 5.49 -10.98 -4.73
CA LEU A 87 4.93 -9.91 -5.55
C LEU A 87 5.52 -8.55 -5.13
N PRO A 88 5.65 -7.59 -6.07
CA PRO A 88 6.32 -6.32 -5.82
C PRO A 88 5.43 -5.38 -4.99
N PHE A 89 5.33 -5.63 -3.68
CA PHE A 89 4.56 -4.80 -2.75
C PHE A 89 5.39 -4.29 -1.56
N SER A 90 6.65 -4.71 -1.45
CA SER A 90 7.59 -4.18 -0.46
C SER A 90 8.04 -2.79 -0.90
N LEU A 91 8.25 -1.88 0.05
CA LEU A 91 8.62 -0.49 -0.26
C LEU A 91 10.08 -0.23 0.12
N PRO A 92 11.00 -0.09 -0.85
CA PRO A 92 12.40 0.20 -0.61
C PRO A 92 12.61 1.69 -0.34
N VAL A 93 13.12 2.03 0.84
CA VAL A 93 13.42 3.40 1.28
C VAL A 93 14.94 3.52 1.41
N ALA A 94 15.58 4.16 0.44
CA ALA A 94 17.03 4.36 0.48
C ALA A 94 17.42 5.45 1.52
N GLU A 95 18.71 5.50 1.86
CA GLU A 95 19.28 6.53 2.74
C GLU A 95 18.83 7.94 2.32
N GLY A 96 18.41 8.75 3.29
CA GLY A 96 17.96 10.12 3.08
C GLY A 96 16.56 10.26 2.46
N GLN A 97 15.92 9.16 2.06
CA GLN A 97 14.52 9.19 1.59
C GLN A 97 13.54 9.14 2.75
N LYS A 98 12.34 9.67 2.51
CA LYS A 98 11.24 9.65 3.47
C LYS A 98 10.10 8.78 3.00
N LEU A 99 9.67 7.84 3.84
CA LEU A 99 8.37 7.18 3.70
C LEU A 99 7.30 8.06 4.33
N HIS A 100 6.45 8.64 3.49
CA HIS A 100 5.33 9.45 3.90
C HIS A 100 4.04 8.63 3.90
N LEU A 101 3.33 8.62 5.03
CA LEU A 101 2.08 7.90 5.23
C LEU A 101 0.99 8.91 5.57
N SER A 102 -0.09 8.94 4.79
CA SER A 102 -1.20 9.87 5.04
C SER A 102 -2.57 9.22 4.84
N ARG A 103 -3.51 9.58 5.69
CA ARG A 103 -4.93 9.23 5.61
C ARG A 103 -5.78 10.39 6.15
N PRO A 104 -7.08 10.44 5.85
CA PRO A 104 -7.99 11.38 6.53
C PRO A 104 -7.86 11.26 8.06
N ALA A 105 -8.18 12.34 8.78
CA ALA A 105 -8.07 12.35 10.24
C ALA A 105 -8.92 11.21 10.84
N GLY A 106 -8.24 10.25 11.46
CA GLY A 106 -8.84 9.04 12.00
C GLY A 106 -8.13 8.62 13.28
N ALA A 107 -8.88 8.01 14.20
CA ALA A 107 -8.31 7.48 15.44
C ALA A 107 -7.43 6.24 15.14
N GLY A 108 -6.39 6.05 15.93
CA GLY A 108 -5.59 4.82 15.90
C GLY A 108 -4.20 4.97 15.28
N HIS A 109 -3.34 4.05 15.68
CA HIS A 109 -1.93 4.06 15.33
C HIS A 109 -1.68 3.39 13.97
N ILE A 110 -0.62 3.85 13.31
CA ILE A 110 -0.01 3.17 12.19
C ILE A 110 1.24 2.46 12.69
N GLN A 111 1.46 1.23 12.25
CA GLN A 111 2.68 0.47 12.54
C GLN A 111 3.35 0.06 11.24
N VAL A 112 4.67 0.25 11.16
CA VAL A 112 5.47 -0.10 9.98
C VAL A 112 6.38 -1.26 10.35
N LEU A 113 6.25 -2.38 9.64
CA LEU A 113 7.14 -3.54 9.72
C LEU A 113 8.16 -3.47 8.59
N TYR A 114 9.45 -3.46 8.94
CA TYR A 114 10.54 -3.30 7.97
C TYR A 114 11.80 -4.03 8.40
N ASP A 115 12.67 -4.27 7.43
CA ASP A 115 14.04 -4.71 7.67
C ASP A 115 14.98 -3.52 7.49
N ARG A 116 16.01 -3.43 8.33
CA ARG A 116 17.05 -2.39 8.25
C ARG A 116 18.33 -2.96 7.65
N TYR A 117 18.91 -2.22 6.73
CA TYR A 117 20.13 -2.54 6.00
C TYR A 117 21.13 -1.38 6.08
N ASP A 118 22.37 -1.66 5.70
CA ASP A 118 23.36 -0.60 5.47
C ASP A 118 22.91 0.36 4.34
N ALA A 119 23.46 1.57 4.35
CA ALA A 119 23.24 2.51 3.25
C ALA A 119 23.66 1.91 1.89
N GLY A 120 22.87 2.19 0.85
CA GLY A 120 23.10 1.72 -0.52
C GLY A 120 22.63 0.30 -0.82
N ASP A 121 22.33 -0.52 0.20
CA ASP A 121 21.80 -1.87 0.00
C ASP A 121 20.36 -1.87 -0.51
N ILE A 122 19.51 -1.03 0.08
CA ILE A 122 18.20 -0.71 -0.46
C ILE A 122 18.32 0.51 -1.36
N ARG A 123 17.85 0.38 -2.61
CA ARG A 123 18.00 1.41 -3.64
C ARG A 123 16.64 1.91 -4.11
N LYS A 124 16.60 3.20 -4.46
CA LYS A 124 15.42 3.87 -5.02
C LYS A 124 14.89 3.27 -6.33
N ASP A 125 15.71 2.52 -7.06
CA ASP A 125 15.37 1.91 -8.35
C ASP A 125 14.85 0.46 -8.25
N MET A 126 14.85 -0.11 -7.03
CA MET A 126 14.21 -1.40 -6.75
C MET A 126 12.70 -1.31 -6.96
N PRO A 127 12.00 -2.43 -7.22
CA PRO A 127 10.55 -2.43 -7.41
C PRO A 127 9.82 -1.67 -6.29
N CYS A 128 8.83 -0.85 -6.66
CA CYS A 128 8.09 0.06 -5.75
C CYS A 128 8.92 1.13 -5.03
N GLY A 129 10.18 1.36 -5.43
CA GLY A 129 10.95 2.52 -5.03
C GLY A 129 10.57 3.78 -5.80
N SER A 130 11.01 4.95 -5.33
CA SER A 130 10.64 6.24 -5.93
C SER A 130 11.22 6.49 -7.34
N ALA A 131 12.24 5.72 -7.75
CA ALA A 131 12.82 5.77 -9.09
C ALA A 131 12.61 4.44 -9.84
N ALA A 132 11.68 3.59 -9.38
CA ALA A 132 11.43 2.30 -9.97
C ALA A 132 10.80 2.42 -11.36
N LYS A 133 10.98 1.38 -12.16
CA LYS A 133 10.24 1.17 -13.43
C LYS A 133 9.16 0.10 -13.32
N ASN A 134 9.09 -0.56 -12.16
CA ASN A 134 8.15 -1.64 -11.88
C ASN A 134 7.48 -1.37 -10.54
N TYR A 135 6.15 -1.36 -10.54
CA TYR A 135 5.33 -1.09 -9.37
C TYR A 135 4.23 -2.13 -9.27
N GLY A 136 4.06 -2.70 -8.08
CA GLY A 136 2.81 -3.36 -7.70
C GLY A 136 1.93 -2.36 -6.95
N PHE A 137 0.68 -2.30 -7.33
CA PHE A 137 -0.35 -1.51 -6.66
C PHE A 137 -1.67 -2.27 -6.70
N LEU A 138 -2.60 -1.88 -5.83
CA LEU A 138 -3.96 -2.41 -5.84
C LEU A 138 -4.83 -1.51 -6.70
N GLN A 139 -5.48 -2.09 -7.71
CA GLN A 139 -6.46 -1.38 -8.50
C GLN A 139 -7.84 -1.51 -7.86
N TYR A 140 -8.46 -0.36 -7.59
CA TYR A 140 -9.81 -0.29 -7.03
C TYR A 140 -10.77 0.20 -8.10
N LEU A 141 -11.82 -0.57 -8.31
CA LEU A 141 -12.81 -0.33 -9.34
C LEU A 141 -14.20 -0.22 -8.71
N ARG A 142 -15.05 0.58 -9.32
CA ARG A 142 -16.49 0.61 -9.09
C ARG A 142 -17.21 0.72 -10.43
N GLU A 143 -18.51 0.53 -10.39
CA GLU A 143 -19.45 0.79 -11.46
C GLU A 143 -19.78 2.28 -11.58
N THR A 144 -20.02 2.74 -12.80
CA THR A 144 -20.67 4.04 -13.06
C THR A 144 -22.17 3.96 -12.74
N ASN A 145 -22.79 2.81 -13.02
CA ASN A 145 -24.23 2.58 -12.87
C ASN A 145 -24.49 1.43 -11.89
N VAL A 146 -25.05 1.76 -10.73
CA VAL A 146 -25.44 0.78 -9.71
C VAL A 146 -26.65 -0.01 -10.19
N LEU A 147 -26.59 -1.34 -10.10
CA LEU A 147 -27.73 -2.19 -10.44
C LEU A 147 -28.85 -2.03 -9.40
N THR A 148 -30.08 -1.87 -9.88
CA THR A 148 -31.30 -1.82 -9.04
C THR A 148 -32.12 -3.12 -9.12
N GLY A 149 -31.63 -4.13 -9.84
CA GLY A 149 -32.25 -5.43 -10.02
C GLY A 149 -31.24 -6.46 -10.53
N SER A 150 -31.70 -7.69 -10.80
CA SER A 150 -30.83 -8.75 -11.35
C SER A 150 -30.25 -8.34 -12.71
N GLY A 151 -28.94 -8.51 -12.85
CA GLY A 151 -28.22 -8.23 -14.09
C GLY A 151 -26.72 -8.29 -13.89
N ASP A 152 -26.00 -7.94 -14.95
CA ASP A 152 -24.55 -7.88 -14.96
C ASP A 152 -24.09 -6.45 -14.71
N MET A 153 -23.08 -6.28 -13.85
CA MET A 153 -22.49 -4.99 -13.52
C MET A 153 -21.08 -4.91 -14.10
N LEU A 154 -20.79 -3.82 -14.79
CA LEU A 154 -19.44 -3.55 -15.29
C LEU A 154 -18.69 -2.65 -14.30
N LEU A 155 -17.52 -3.10 -13.89
CA LEU A 155 -16.57 -2.29 -13.11
C LEU A 155 -15.74 -1.43 -14.06
N ASP A 156 -16.25 -0.23 -14.38
CA ASP A 156 -15.73 0.66 -15.43
C ASP A 156 -15.11 1.97 -14.90
N THR A 157 -15.13 2.19 -13.59
CA THR A 157 -14.62 3.42 -12.97
C THR A 157 -13.49 3.08 -12.01
N ALA A 158 -12.28 3.59 -12.29
CA ALA A 158 -11.17 3.54 -11.34
C ALA A 158 -11.40 4.54 -10.21
N ILE A 159 -11.11 4.14 -8.97
CA ILE A 159 -11.13 5.03 -7.79
C ILE A 159 -9.74 5.19 -7.16
N THR A 160 -8.71 4.63 -7.80
CA THR A 160 -7.32 4.92 -7.47
C THR A 160 -6.94 6.34 -7.86
N PRO A 161 -5.91 6.93 -7.21
CA PRO A 161 -5.36 8.21 -7.61
C PRO A 161 -4.91 8.24 -9.07
N ALA A 162 -4.98 9.42 -9.71
CA ALA A 162 -4.69 9.60 -11.14
C ALA A 162 -3.23 9.31 -11.52
N GLU A 163 -2.33 9.20 -10.55
CA GLU A 163 -0.96 8.74 -10.76
C GLU A 163 -0.88 7.26 -11.17
N PHE A 164 -1.91 6.47 -10.88
CA PHE A 164 -2.02 5.07 -11.31
C PHE A 164 -2.81 4.96 -12.62
N PRO A 165 -2.48 3.99 -13.49
CA PRO A 165 -3.25 3.79 -14.72
C PRO A 165 -4.66 3.29 -14.41
N ASP A 166 -5.66 3.85 -15.09
CA ASP A 166 -7.06 3.44 -14.92
C ASP A 166 -7.36 1.99 -15.38
N PHE A 167 -6.49 1.37 -16.19
CA PHE A 167 -6.67 0.00 -16.65
C PHE A 167 -6.85 -0.97 -15.45
N PRO A 168 -7.86 -1.88 -15.46
CA PRO A 168 -8.73 -2.24 -16.58
C PRO A 168 -10.11 -1.54 -16.60
N ALA A 169 -10.29 -0.38 -15.94
CA ALA A 169 -11.55 0.36 -15.84
C ALA A 169 -11.98 1.03 -17.16
N GLY A 170 -12.24 0.23 -18.20
CA GLY A 170 -12.65 0.73 -19.53
C GLY A 170 -11.58 1.54 -20.28
N LYS A 171 -10.36 1.65 -19.75
CA LYS A 171 -9.22 2.33 -20.38
C LYS A 171 -8.18 1.31 -20.87
N PRO A 172 -7.48 1.56 -21.99
CA PRO A 172 -6.38 0.70 -22.44
C PRO A 172 -5.15 0.85 -21.53
N VAL A 173 -4.25 -0.13 -21.60
CA VAL A 173 -2.91 -0.01 -21.00
C VAL A 173 -2.19 1.19 -21.65
N PRO A 174 -1.63 2.14 -20.87
CA PRO A 174 -0.95 3.29 -21.44
C PRO A 174 0.23 2.91 -22.34
N ALA A 175 0.54 3.77 -23.31
CA ALA A 175 1.65 3.55 -24.23
C ALA A 175 2.97 3.36 -23.47
N LYS A 176 3.82 2.44 -23.96
CA LYS A 176 5.14 2.09 -23.39
C LYS A 176 5.07 1.46 -21.98
N MET A 177 3.90 0.99 -21.55
CA MET A 177 3.73 0.21 -20.31
C MET A 177 3.30 -1.22 -20.62
N SER A 178 3.56 -2.12 -19.66
CA SER A 178 3.02 -3.48 -19.63
C SER A 178 2.45 -3.70 -18.23
N ILE A 179 1.23 -4.23 -18.15
CA ILE A 179 0.54 -4.48 -16.88
C ILE A 179 0.24 -5.97 -16.78
N LYS A 180 0.65 -6.58 -15.68
CA LYS A 180 0.28 -7.95 -15.30
C LYS A 180 -0.79 -7.89 -14.21
N LEU A 181 -1.96 -8.46 -14.48
CA LEU A 181 -3.06 -8.52 -13.52
C LEU A 181 -2.98 -9.77 -12.65
N HIS A 182 -3.11 -9.56 -11.34
CA HIS A 182 -3.29 -10.62 -10.36
C HIS A 182 -4.69 -10.47 -9.76
N GLY A 183 -5.58 -11.43 -10.04
CA GLY A 183 -6.91 -11.46 -9.43
C GLY A 183 -6.82 -11.83 -7.96
N ILE A 184 -7.40 -11.01 -7.08
CA ILE A 184 -7.49 -11.27 -5.65
C ILE A 184 -8.96 -11.34 -5.30
N VAL A 185 -9.42 -12.50 -4.82
CA VAL A 185 -10.79 -12.68 -4.35
C VAL A 185 -10.77 -12.57 -2.83
N GLY A 186 -11.45 -11.55 -2.31
CA GLY A 186 -11.75 -11.42 -0.89
C GLY A 186 -13.23 -11.68 -0.65
N CYS A 187 -13.56 -12.49 0.35
CA CYS A 187 -14.93 -12.63 0.85
C CYS A 187 -15.00 -11.91 2.21
N PRO A 188 -15.41 -10.63 2.24
CA PRO A 188 -15.60 -9.95 3.51
C PRO A 188 -16.79 -10.60 4.22
N PHE A 189 -16.56 -11.23 5.36
CA PHE A 189 -17.64 -11.60 6.25
C PHE A 189 -18.05 -10.35 7.05
N SER A 190 -19.36 -10.15 7.18
CA SER A 190 -19.97 -9.12 8.03
C SER A 190 -20.16 -9.65 9.45
#